data_AF-A0ABD3SDF6-F1
#
_entry.id   AF-A0ABD3SDF6-F1
#
_cell.length_a   1.000
_cell.length_b   1.000
_cell.length_c   1.000
_cell.angle_alpha   90.00
_cell.angle_beta   90.00
_cell.angle_gamma   90.00
#
_symmetry.space_group_name_H-M   'P 1'
#
loop_
_entity.id
_entity.type
_entity.pdbx_description
1 polymer ?
#
loop_
_entity_poly.entity_id
_entity_poly.type
_entity_poly.pdbx_seq_one_letter_code
_entity_poly.pdbx_strand_id
1 'polypeptide(L)'
;MVATTPRFAAAVACLIAGSDAFAPSLVGRTLNSFRGPAAGRPLFAEGSDGPKDGTTITSARKEIGYDASTGRFFETDIDPEDCIPDNEYCVIDQDSGAPVRLTLEEKERIFLDALQSYYISGRQLLNDADFDRLKEDLAWSGSKMVKMNRQETKYLAAVQAYLKGTPILSDAEFDQLKAQLKEEGSTFASSKEPKCYIDTGICTVTYQQDKFRNNLLYLPVGAILGIVWLALGFELIEPIIRINPIILAALGAPLIYNGSISITESFIFPNNKIVYGPCPVCETETRVYFGDILGVEGFGDVATVKCTKCKSEINVQRKSLRASTLPKND
;
A
#
# COMPACT_ATOMS: atom_id res chain seq x y z
N MET A 1 62.47 -22.35 -23.29
CA MET A 1 62.70 -21.25 -22.33
C MET A 1 61.38 -20.50 -22.21
N VAL A 2 60.43 -20.95 -21.38
CA VAL A 2 60.24 -20.62 -19.94
C VAL A 2 60.43 -19.13 -19.65
N ALA A 3 59.32 -18.43 -19.36
CA ALA A 3 59.13 -17.46 -18.26
C ALA A 3 57.84 -16.64 -18.55
N THR A 4 56.69 -17.02 -17.97
CA THR A 4 56.07 -16.49 -16.74
C THR A 4 55.11 -15.30 -16.97
N THR A 5 53.84 -15.54 -16.62
CA THR A 5 52.80 -14.54 -16.31
C THR A 5 53.22 -13.67 -15.11
N PRO A 6 52.52 -12.54 -14.87
CA PRO A 6 51.45 -12.65 -13.88
C PRO A 6 50.13 -12.01 -14.31
N ARG A 7 49.06 -12.71 -13.94
CA ARG A 7 47.68 -12.24 -13.89
C ARG A 7 47.58 -11.16 -12.82
N PHE A 8 47.15 -9.95 -13.20
CA PHE A 8 46.55 -9.02 -12.25
C PHE A 8 45.04 -9.08 -12.42
N ALA A 9 44.40 -9.78 -11.49
CA ALA A 9 42.98 -9.69 -11.24
C ALA A 9 42.70 -8.31 -10.64
N ALA A 10 42.12 -7.40 -11.43
CA ALA A 10 41.47 -6.22 -10.89
C ALA A 10 40.03 -6.62 -10.52
N ALA A 11 39.80 -6.82 -9.22
CA ALA A 11 38.49 -6.96 -8.64
C ALA A 11 37.70 -5.66 -8.90
N VAL A 12 36.69 -5.73 -9.77
CA VAL A 12 35.63 -4.73 -9.87
C VAL A 12 34.76 -4.91 -8.63
N ALA A 13 35.10 -4.18 -7.57
CA ALA A 13 34.24 -4.05 -6.41
C ALA A 13 33.03 -3.19 -6.80
N CYS A 14 31.86 -3.83 -6.85
CA CYS A 14 30.57 -3.17 -6.95
C CYS A 14 30.40 -2.19 -5.77
N LEU A 15 30.51 -0.90 -6.04
CA LEU A 15 29.83 0.13 -5.27
C LEU A 15 28.53 0.48 -5.98
N ILE A 16 27.53 -0.39 -5.84
CA ILE A 16 26.13 -0.03 -6.08
C ILE A 16 25.65 0.63 -4.79
N ALA A 17 25.97 1.91 -4.65
CA ALA A 17 25.31 2.76 -3.66
C ALA A 17 24.17 3.49 -4.37
N GLY A 18 22.93 3.08 -4.06
CA GLY A 18 21.73 3.90 -4.26
C GLY A 18 21.23 4.06 -5.70
N SER A 19 20.83 2.97 -6.34
CA SER A 19 20.02 3.04 -7.57
C SER A 19 18.72 2.25 -7.41
N ASP A 20 17.81 2.75 -6.57
CA ASP A 20 16.39 2.36 -6.56
C ASP A 20 15.58 3.16 -7.62
N ALA A 21 16.24 3.79 -8.58
CA ALA A 21 15.62 4.77 -9.46
C ALA A 21 14.77 4.18 -10.60
N PHE A 22 14.87 2.88 -10.92
CA PHE A 22 14.17 2.29 -12.07
C PHE A 22 13.85 0.81 -11.87
N ALA A 23 12.84 0.50 -11.05
CA ALA A 23 12.19 -0.81 -11.05
C ALA A 23 10.71 -0.66 -11.42
N PRO A 24 10.29 -1.06 -12.64
CA PRO A 24 8.87 -1.09 -12.98
C PRO A 24 8.22 -2.32 -12.35
N SER A 25 7.22 -2.11 -11.49
CA SER A 25 6.35 -3.18 -11.01
C SER A 25 5.37 -3.58 -12.12
N LEU A 26 5.65 -4.68 -12.82
CA LEU A 26 4.69 -5.33 -13.69
C LEU A 26 3.73 -6.17 -12.83
N VAL A 27 2.55 -5.62 -12.53
CA VAL A 27 1.42 -6.38 -11.99
C VAL A 27 0.30 -6.32 -13.02
N GLY A 28 -0.01 -7.50 -13.57
CA GLY A 28 -1.13 -7.71 -14.48
C GLY A 28 -2.45 -7.41 -13.79
N ARG A 29 -3.25 -6.54 -14.42
CA ARG A 29 -4.66 -6.29 -14.08
C ARG A 29 -5.51 -7.44 -14.60
N THR A 30 -6.23 -8.11 -13.71
CA THR A 30 -7.53 -8.71 -14.01
C THR A 30 -8.55 -8.06 -13.09
N LEU A 31 -9.39 -7.22 -13.69
CA LEU A 31 -10.56 -6.61 -13.06
C LEU A 31 -11.74 -7.58 -13.18
N ASN A 32 -12.45 -7.82 -12.09
CA ASN A 32 -13.90 -7.96 -12.15
C ASN A 32 -14.50 -7.22 -10.97
N SER A 33 -15.31 -6.22 -11.31
CA SER A 33 -16.02 -5.31 -10.43
C SER A 33 -17.39 -5.91 -10.11
N PHE A 34 -17.75 -6.00 -8.83
CA PHE A 34 -19.17 -6.00 -8.43
C PHE A 34 -19.35 -5.14 -7.17
N ARG A 35 -20.37 -4.29 -7.23
CA ARG A 35 -20.63 -3.14 -6.34
C ARG A 35 -21.95 -3.36 -5.60
N GLY A 36 -21.86 -3.59 -4.28
CA GLY A 36 -22.79 -3.24 -3.17
C GLY A 36 -24.26 -3.71 -3.17
N PRO A 37 -25.06 -3.41 -2.11
CA PRO A 37 -24.71 -2.94 -0.75
C PRO A 37 -25.19 -3.90 0.38
N ALA A 38 -24.66 -3.70 1.59
CA ALA A 38 -25.16 -4.34 2.81
C ALA A 38 -26.10 -3.39 3.57
N ALA A 39 -27.36 -3.80 3.77
CA ALA A 39 -28.21 -3.33 4.88
C ALA A 39 -29.43 -4.26 5.08
N GLY A 40 -29.48 -4.92 6.24
CA GLY A 40 -30.71 -5.04 7.05
C GLY A 40 -31.89 -5.87 6.54
N ARG A 41 -31.73 -7.20 6.48
CA ARG A 41 -32.70 -8.31 6.73
C ARG A 41 -32.25 -9.52 5.91
N PRO A 42 -32.39 -10.76 6.41
CA PRO A 42 -32.22 -11.91 5.54
C PRO A 42 -33.31 -11.82 4.47
N LEU A 43 -32.90 -11.58 3.22
CA LEU A 43 -33.76 -11.65 2.04
C LEU A 43 -34.02 -13.14 1.76
N PHE A 44 -34.75 -13.79 2.65
CA PHE A 44 -35.53 -14.95 2.27
C PHE A 44 -36.84 -14.39 1.72
N ALA A 45 -37.04 -14.57 0.41
CA ALA A 45 -38.37 -14.43 -0.17
C ALA A 45 -39.31 -15.34 0.63
N GLU A 46 -40.34 -14.72 1.21
CA GLU A 46 -41.44 -15.42 1.86
C GLU A 46 -42.12 -16.27 0.78
N GLY A 47 -41.78 -17.57 0.73
CA GLY A 47 -42.39 -18.54 -0.17
C GLY A 47 -41.49 -19.39 -1.08
N SER A 48 -40.16 -19.38 -0.92
CA SER A 48 -39.30 -20.36 -1.61
C SER A 48 -38.38 -21.07 -0.62
N ASP A 49 -38.53 -22.39 -0.52
CA ASP A 49 -37.65 -23.29 0.22
C ASP A 49 -36.18 -22.88 0.04
N GLY A 50 -35.46 -22.68 1.16
CA GLY A 50 -34.04 -22.34 1.13
C GLY A 50 -33.20 -23.39 0.39
N PRO A 51 -31.92 -23.09 0.07
CA PRO A 51 -31.04 -24.05 -0.58
C PRO A 51 -30.97 -25.32 0.27
N LYS A 52 -31.31 -26.46 -0.34
CA LYS A 52 -31.24 -27.78 0.32
C LYS A 52 -29.78 -28.16 0.51
N ASP A 53 -29.50 -28.98 1.52
CA ASP A 53 -28.16 -29.53 1.78
C ASP A 53 -27.51 -30.04 0.49
N GLY A 54 -26.28 -29.60 0.24
CA GLY A 54 -25.49 -30.03 -0.92
C GLY A 54 -25.78 -29.29 -2.23
N THR A 55 -26.52 -28.18 -2.23
CA THR A 55 -26.61 -27.34 -3.44
C THR A 55 -25.24 -26.76 -3.78
N THR A 56 -24.70 -27.16 -4.92
CA THR A 56 -23.44 -26.65 -5.47
C THR A 56 -23.70 -25.53 -6.47
N ILE A 57 -23.01 -24.41 -6.31
CA ILE A 57 -22.98 -23.31 -7.28
C ILE A 57 -21.63 -23.38 -8.00
N THR A 58 -21.66 -23.77 -9.27
CA THR A 58 -20.49 -23.80 -10.15
C THR A 58 -20.21 -22.39 -10.69
N SER A 59 -19.10 -21.80 -10.26
CA SER A 59 -18.49 -20.67 -10.96
C SER A 59 -17.32 -21.20 -11.80
N ALA A 60 -16.97 -20.55 -12.91
CA ALA A 60 -15.98 -21.01 -13.90
C ALA A 60 -14.55 -21.33 -13.35
N ARG A 61 -14.31 -21.18 -12.04
CA ARG A 61 -13.05 -21.48 -11.35
C ARG A 61 -13.24 -22.26 -10.03
N LYS A 62 -14.46 -22.39 -9.50
CA LYS A 62 -14.71 -22.95 -8.17
C LYS A 62 -16.14 -23.41 -7.99
N GLU A 63 -16.32 -24.61 -7.44
CA GLU A 63 -17.61 -25.11 -6.96
C GLU A 63 -17.78 -24.82 -5.48
N ILE A 64 -18.91 -24.22 -5.11
CA ILE A 64 -19.24 -23.88 -3.73
C ILE A 64 -20.49 -24.68 -3.33
N GLY A 65 -20.35 -25.63 -2.41
CA GLY A 65 -21.44 -26.33 -1.73
C GLY A 65 -21.94 -25.57 -0.51
N TYR A 66 -23.22 -25.75 -0.20
CA TYR A 66 -23.86 -25.20 1.00
C TYR A 66 -24.18 -26.34 1.99
N ASP A 67 -23.71 -26.20 3.22
CA ASP A 67 -24.05 -27.08 4.35
C ASP A 67 -25.11 -26.38 5.21
N ALA A 68 -26.31 -26.95 5.29
CA ALA A 68 -27.43 -26.41 6.05
C ALA A 68 -27.31 -26.66 7.56
N SER A 69 -26.44 -27.58 8.00
CA SER A 69 -26.18 -27.83 9.43
C SER A 69 -25.33 -26.71 10.05
N THR A 70 -24.32 -26.23 9.32
CA THR A 70 -23.43 -25.15 9.74
C THR A 70 -23.80 -23.80 9.12
N GLY A 71 -24.73 -23.77 8.16
CA GLY A 71 -25.10 -22.58 7.38
C GLY A 71 -23.93 -22.03 6.55
N ARG A 72 -22.92 -22.86 6.27
CA ARG A 72 -21.62 -22.46 5.72
C ARG A 72 -21.49 -22.88 4.27
N PHE A 73 -20.88 -22.00 3.49
CA PHE A 73 -20.46 -22.30 2.12
C PHE A 73 -19.05 -22.92 2.15
N PHE A 74 -18.86 -24.07 1.51
CA PHE A 74 -17.59 -24.79 1.42
C PHE A 74 -17.30 -25.17 -0.04
N GLU A 75 -16.04 -25.42 -0.39
CA GLU A 75 -15.68 -25.73 -1.78
C GLU A 75 -15.77 -27.24 -2.02
N THR A 76 -16.58 -27.67 -3.00
CA THR A 76 -16.90 -29.10 -3.22
C THR A 76 -15.86 -29.88 -4.02
N ASP A 77 -14.87 -29.21 -4.62
CA ASP A 77 -13.86 -29.81 -5.51
C ASP A 77 -12.56 -30.23 -4.81
N ILE A 78 -12.61 -30.50 -3.50
CA ILE A 78 -11.42 -30.90 -2.75
C ILE A 78 -11.84 -31.96 -1.74
N ASP A 79 -11.18 -33.10 -1.80
CA ASP A 79 -11.48 -34.30 -1.02
C ASP A 79 -11.78 -33.96 0.45
N PRO A 80 -12.90 -34.47 1.02
CA PRO A 80 -13.29 -34.25 2.41
C PRO A 80 -12.41 -35.02 3.42
N GLU A 81 -11.41 -35.76 2.94
CA GLU A 81 -10.42 -36.47 3.74
C GLU A 81 -9.07 -35.75 3.63
N ASP A 82 -8.49 -35.47 4.79
CA ASP A 82 -7.16 -34.92 5.04
C ASP A 82 -7.01 -33.39 4.88
N CYS A 83 -7.52 -32.66 5.87
CA CYS A 83 -6.64 -31.63 6.43
C CYS A 83 -5.36 -32.34 6.86
N ILE A 84 -4.24 -32.09 6.17
CA ILE A 84 -2.93 -32.63 6.54
C ILE A 84 -2.42 -31.80 7.72
N PRO A 85 -2.47 -32.31 8.97
CA PRO A 85 -2.16 -31.53 10.17
C PRO A 85 -0.70 -31.08 10.24
N ASP A 86 0.16 -31.63 9.37
CA ASP A 86 1.56 -31.27 9.26
C ASP A 86 1.78 -30.00 8.39
N ASN A 87 0.86 -29.66 7.50
CA ASN A 87 1.04 -28.58 6.52
C ASN A 87 0.00 -27.45 6.60
N GLU A 88 -1.18 -27.67 7.19
CA GLU A 88 -2.27 -26.69 7.22
C GLU A 88 -2.82 -26.48 8.64
N TYR A 89 -3.22 -25.24 8.95
CA TYR A 89 -3.93 -24.95 10.20
C TYR A 89 -5.42 -25.30 10.08
N CYS A 90 -5.86 -26.25 10.91
CA CYS A 90 -7.24 -26.67 11.03
C CYS A 90 -7.72 -26.58 12.47
N VAL A 91 -8.99 -26.24 12.65
CA VAL A 91 -9.63 -26.25 13.96
C VAL A 91 -10.33 -27.60 14.14
N ILE A 92 -10.21 -28.14 15.34
CA ILE A 92 -10.95 -29.32 15.77
C ILE A 92 -12.35 -28.83 16.14
N ASP A 93 -13.36 -29.31 15.41
CA ASP A 93 -14.74 -29.03 15.73
C ASP A 93 -15.15 -29.79 17.01
N GLN A 94 -15.85 -29.12 17.94
CA GLN A 94 -16.15 -29.65 19.27
C GLN A 94 -17.16 -30.80 19.21
N ASP A 95 -18.00 -30.82 18.18
CA ASP A 95 -19.07 -31.80 18.02
C ASP A 95 -18.62 -33.02 17.20
N SER A 96 -17.84 -32.81 16.14
CA SER A 96 -17.40 -33.90 15.25
C SER A 96 -16.01 -34.47 15.56
N GLY A 97 -15.17 -33.74 16.31
CA GLY A 97 -13.77 -34.12 16.57
C GLY A 97 -12.91 -34.22 15.31
N ALA A 98 -13.45 -33.83 14.15
CA ALA A 98 -12.79 -33.87 12.86
C ALA A 98 -12.04 -32.55 12.60
N PRO A 99 -10.86 -32.58 11.97
CA PRO A 99 -10.16 -31.37 11.58
C PRO A 99 -10.89 -30.73 10.41
N VAL A 100 -11.48 -29.55 10.64
CA VAL A 100 -12.17 -28.79 9.59
C VAL A 100 -11.24 -27.71 9.06
N ARG A 101 -11.08 -27.68 7.74
CA ARG A 101 -10.39 -26.61 7.03
C ARG A 101 -11.17 -25.29 7.12
N LEU A 102 -10.45 -24.22 7.47
CA LEU A 102 -11.00 -22.88 7.52
C LEU A 102 -10.80 -22.16 6.19
N THR A 103 -11.72 -21.27 5.85
CA THR A 103 -11.54 -20.32 4.76
C THR A 103 -10.43 -19.34 5.11
N LEU A 104 -9.84 -18.71 4.09
CA LEU A 104 -8.79 -17.69 4.29
C LEU A 104 -9.26 -16.58 5.25
N GLU A 105 -10.50 -16.10 5.10
CA GLU A 105 -11.06 -15.04 5.93
C GLU A 105 -11.21 -15.43 7.41
N GLU A 106 -11.59 -16.69 7.68
CA GLU A 106 -11.68 -17.20 9.05
C GLU A 106 -10.29 -17.37 9.68
N LYS A 107 -9.32 -17.88 8.92
CA LYS A 107 -7.91 -17.97 9.36
C LYS A 107 -7.34 -16.60 9.70
N GLU A 108 -7.61 -15.61 8.84
CA GLU A 108 -7.25 -14.20 9.06
C GLU A 108 -7.90 -13.62 10.32
N ARG A 109 -9.19 -13.91 10.54
CA ARG A 109 -9.90 -13.48 11.75
C ARG A 109 -9.30 -14.07 13.02
N ILE A 110 -8.98 -15.36 13.03
CA ILE A 110 -8.35 -16.03 14.19
C ILE A 110 -6.96 -15.44 14.43
N PHE A 111 -6.16 -15.23 13.39
CA PHE A 111 -4.84 -14.64 13.49
C PHE A 111 -4.87 -13.23 14.10
N LEU A 112 -5.81 -12.38 13.65
CA LEU A 112 -5.99 -11.05 14.22
C LEU A 112 -6.42 -11.10 15.68
N ASP A 113 -7.33 -12.00 16.06
CA ASP A 113 -7.79 -12.14 17.43
C ASP A 113 -6.67 -12.65 18.36
N ALA A 114 -5.85 -13.60 17.88
CA ALA A 114 -4.67 -14.09 18.58
C ALA A 114 -3.64 -12.98 18.82
N LEU A 115 -3.35 -12.15 17.80
CA LEU A 115 -2.43 -11.01 17.96
C LEU A 115 -2.99 -9.96 18.92
N GLN A 116 -4.27 -9.63 18.81
CA GLN A 116 -4.90 -8.64 19.67
C GLN A 116 -4.94 -9.08 21.12
N SER A 117 -5.34 -10.33 21.38
CA SER A 117 -5.35 -10.90 22.73
C SER A 117 -3.96 -10.91 23.35
N TYR A 118 -2.93 -11.30 22.59
CA TYR A 118 -1.55 -11.31 23.07
C TYR A 118 -1.05 -9.90 23.40
N TYR A 119 -1.23 -8.91 22.51
CA TYR A 119 -0.70 -7.56 22.70
C TYR A 119 -1.51 -6.69 23.66
N ILE A 120 -2.82 -6.91 23.79
CA ILE A 120 -3.70 -6.07 24.61
C ILE A 120 -4.00 -6.72 25.96
N SER A 121 -4.43 -7.98 25.94
CA SER A 121 -4.86 -8.69 27.15
C SER A 121 -3.77 -9.55 27.78
N GLY A 122 -2.65 -9.78 27.10
CA GLY A 122 -1.58 -10.68 27.54
C GLY A 122 -2.00 -12.15 27.58
N ARG A 123 -3.15 -12.50 26.99
CA ARG A 123 -3.67 -13.87 26.95
C ARG A 123 -3.30 -14.51 25.64
N GLN A 124 -2.87 -15.76 25.72
CA GLN A 124 -2.58 -16.60 24.57
C GLN A 124 -3.84 -17.39 24.20
N LEU A 125 -4.44 -17.09 23.04
CA LEU A 125 -5.62 -17.82 22.54
C LEU A 125 -5.24 -19.13 21.84
N LEU A 126 -4.08 -19.17 21.18
CA LEU A 126 -3.55 -20.31 20.46
C LEU A 126 -2.18 -20.67 21.00
N ASN A 127 -1.86 -21.95 21.08
CA ASN A 127 -0.51 -22.40 21.42
C ASN A 127 0.51 -21.90 20.37
N ASP A 128 1.77 -21.76 20.76
CA ASP A 128 2.83 -21.23 19.88
C ASP A 128 2.96 -22.04 18.59
N ALA A 129 2.87 -23.38 18.68
CA ALA A 129 2.92 -24.27 17.52
C ALA A 129 1.75 -24.07 16.55
N ASP A 130 0.54 -23.86 17.08
CA ASP A 130 -0.66 -23.62 16.28
C ASP A 130 -0.64 -22.24 15.63
N PHE A 131 -0.10 -21.25 16.35
CA PHE A 131 0.09 -19.90 15.86
C PHE A 131 1.13 -19.84 14.73
N ASP A 132 2.25 -20.54 14.87
CA ASP A 132 3.28 -20.61 13.84
C ASP A 132 2.77 -21.32 12.58
N ARG A 133 2.00 -22.42 12.71
CA ARG A 133 1.34 -23.08 11.59
C ARG A 133 0.36 -22.16 10.86
N LEU A 134 -0.51 -21.47 11.62
CA LEU A 134 -1.46 -20.51 11.05
C LEU A 134 -0.73 -19.37 10.32
N LYS A 135 0.38 -18.89 10.87
CA LYS A 135 1.19 -17.84 10.26
C LYS A 135 1.85 -18.30 8.96
N GLU A 136 2.38 -19.51 8.92
CA GLU A 136 2.98 -20.08 7.71
C GLU A 136 1.93 -20.25 6.61
N ASP A 137 0.79 -20.85 6.92
CA ASP A 137 -0.31 -21.07 5.97
C ASP A 137 -0.88 -19.74 5.44
N LEU A 138 -1.06 -18.74 6.31
CA LEU A 138 -1.44 -17.39 5.89
C LEU A 138 -0.36 -16.71 5.01
N ALA A 139 0.92 -17.00 5.25
CA ALA A 139 2.00 -16.49 4.42
C ALA A 139 1.98 -17.14 3.02
N TRP A 140 1.71 -18.45 2.94
CA TRP A 140 1.59 -19.20 1.69
C TRP A 140 0.35 -18.82 0.88
N SER A 141 -0.79 -18.58 1.53
CA SER A 141 -2.01 -18.08 0.88
C SER A 141 -1.92 -16.61 0.43
N GLY A 142 -0.83 -15.91 0.77
CA GLY A 142 -0.59 -14.54 0.35
C GLY A 142 -1.42 -13.51 1.12
N SER A 143 -1.86 -13.84 2.33
CA SER A 143 -2.56 -12.90 3.20
C SER A 143 -1.72 -11.66 3.45
N LYS A 144 -2.36 -10.48 3.37
CA LYS A 144 -1.73 -9.20 3.70
C LYS A 144 -1.55 -9.04 5.21
N MET A 145 -2.29 -9.79 6.02
CA MET A 145 -2.31 -9.65 7.48
C MET A 145 -1.03 -10.19 8.15
N VAL A 146 -0.35 -11.17 7.53
CA VAL A 146 0.88 -11.75 8.08
C VAL A 146 2.06 -10.80 8.02
N LYS A 147 2.08 -9.91 7.01
CA LYS A 147 3.18 -8.97 6.77
C LYS A 147 3.02 -7.65 7.52
N MET A 148 2.14 -7.60 8.52
CA MET A 148 1.86 -6.36 9.24
C MET A 148 2.96 -5.98 10.23
N ASN A 149 3.24 -4.69 10.31
CA ASN A 149 4.08 -4.13 11.37
C ASN A 149 3.32 -4.12 12.72
N ARG A 150 4.04 -4.14 13.84
CA ARG A 150 3.45 -4.04 15.20
C ARG A 150 2.53 -2.82 15.36
N GLN A 151 2.89 -1.70 14.74
CA GLN A 151 2.09 -0.47 14.76
C GLN A 151 0.80 -0.59 13.95
N GLU A 152 0.81 -1.33 12.84
CA GLU A 152 -0.39 -1.60 12.03
C GLU A 152 -1.37 -2.49 12.80
N THR A 153 -0.86 -3.53 13.47
CA THR A 153 -1.67 -4.39 14.35
C THR A 153 -2.30 -3.57 15.48
N LYS A 154 -1.53 -2.68 16.13
CA LYS A 154 -2.03 -1.77 17.17
C LYS A 154 -3.13 -0.84 16.63
N TYR A 155 -2.94 -0.30 15.42
CA TYR A 155 -3.93 0.57 14.78
C TYR A 155 -5.24 -0.17 14.47
N LEU A 156 -5.17 -1.38 13.88
CA LEU A 156 -6.37 -2.18 13.60
C LEU A 156 -7.11 -2.58 14.88
N ALA A 157 -6.37 -2.96 15.91
CA ALA A 157 -6.95 -3.29 17.21
C ALA A 157 -7.65 -2.08 17.85
N ALA A 158 -7.03 -0.90 17.78
CA ALA A 158 -7.64 0.33 18.27
C ALA A 158 -8.92 0.70 17.52
N VAL A 159 -8.92 0.56 16.18
CA VAL A 159 -10.13 0.76 15.36
C VAL A 159 -11.23 -0.23 15.75
N GLN A 160 -10.91 -1.51 15.88
CA GLN A 160 -11.89 -2.53 16.27
C GLN A 160 -12.45 -2.27 17.67
N ALA A 161 -11.60 -1.86 18.62
CA ALA A 161 -12.02 -1.58 19.97
C ALA A 161 -12.88 -0.30 20.07
N TYR A 162 -12.57 0.72 19.26
CA TYR A 162 -13.42 1.90 19.09
C TYR A 162 -14.80 1.52 18.56
N LEU A 163 -14.88 0.65 17.55
CA LEU A 163 -16.17 0.15 17.03
C LEU A 163 -16.95 -0.68 18.06
N LYS A 164 -16.24 -1.40 18.94
CA LYS A 164 -16.83 -2.13 20.08
C LYS A 164 -17.26 -1.22 21.24
N GLY A 165 -16.95 0.08 21.19
CA GLY A 165 -17.26 1.05 22.24
C GLY A 165 -16.28 1.05 23.43
N THR A 166 -15.17 0.32 23.34
CA THR A 166 -14.12 0.26 24.38
C THR A 166 -12.81 0.78 23.80
N PRO A 167 -12.60 2.12 23.71
CA PRO A 167 -11.38 2.67 23.15
C PRO A 167 -10.16 2.31 24.00
N ILE A 168 -9.12 1.75 23.37
CA ILE A 168 -7.87 1.32 24.04
C ILE A 168 -6.83 2.46 24.02
N LEU A 169 -6.92 3.36 23.03
CA LEU A 169 -6.00 4.48 22.83
C LEU A 169 -6.76 5.80 22.96
N SER A 170 -6.05 6.83 23.38
CA SER A 170 -6.56 8.21 23.33
C SER A 170 -6.59 8.75 21.89
N ASP A 171 -7.44 9.74 21.63
CA ASP A 171 -7.58 10.34 20.30
C ASP A 171 -6.26 10.91 19.76
N ALA A 172 -5.46 11.53 20.63
CA ALA A 172 -4.16 12.10 20.27
C ALA A 172 -3.14 11.01 19.86
N GLU A 173 -3.08 9.92 20.61
CA GLU A 173 -2.21 8.78 20.29
C GLU A 173 -2.65 8.08 19.02
N PHE A 174 -3.96 7.97 18.80
CA PHE A 174 -4.53 7.40 17.59
C PHE A 174 -4.17 8.22 16.35
N ASP A 175 -4.28 9.55 16.42
CA ASP A 175 -3.92 10.45 15.34
C ASP A 175 -2.41 10.42 15.03
N GLN A 176 -1.57 10.36 16.06
CA GLN A 176 -0.12 10.23 15.88
C GLN A 176 0.25 8.89 15.24
N LEU A 177 -0.33 7.78 15.70
CA LEU A 177 -0.10 6.45 15.12
C LEU A 177 -0.54 6.41 13.66
N LYS A 178 -1.69 7.01 13.35
CA LYS A 178 -2.21 7.11 11.98
C LYS A 178 -1.31 7.97 11.09
N ALA A 179 -0.72 9.04 11.62
CA ALA A 179 0.23 9.87 10.88
C ALA A 179 1.51 9.08 10.54
N GLN A 180 2.10 8.40 11.52
CA GLN A 180 3.29 7.56 11.33
C GLN A 180 3.03 6.46 10.29
N LEU A 181 1.91 5.75 10.41
CA LEU A 181 1.53 4.69 9.47
C LEU A 181 1.30 5.20 8.04
N LYS A 182 0.88 6.46 7.87
CA LYS A 182 0.77 7.09 6.54
C LYS A 182 2.14 7.45 5.97
N GLU A 183 3.08 7.89 6.80
CA GLU A 183 4.46 8.18 6.39
C GLU A 183 5.21 6.90 5.99
N GLU A 184 5.02 5.82 6.75
CA GLU A 184 5.54 4.48 6.44
C GLU A 184 4.92 3.87 5.17
N GLY A 185 3.79 4.41 4.69
CA GLY A 185 3.11 3.91 3.51
C GLY A 185 2.32 2.63 3.74
N SER A 186 1.88 2.39 4.98
CA SER A 186 1.05 1.23 5.32
C SER A 186 -0.18 1.13 4.43
N THR A 187 -0.50 -0.09 4.00
CA THR A 187 -1.69 -0.38 3.19
C THR A 187 -2.98 -0.23 3.99
N PHE A 188 -2.91 -0.32 5.32
CA PHE A 188 -4.06 -0.26 6.21
C PHE A 188 -4.48 1.17 6.58
N ALA A 189 -3.53 2.10 6.74
CA ALA A 189 -3.86 3.50 7.01
C ALA A 189 -4.18 4.30 5.73
N SER A 190 -3.69 3.83 4.57
CA SER A 190 -3.96 4.44 3.26
C SER A 190 -5.10 3.71 2.54
N SER A 191 -6.32 4.25 2.66
CA SER A 191 -7.47 3.77 1.90
C SER A 191 -7.34 4.19 0.43
N LYS A 192 -6.77 3.29 -0.39
CA LYS A 192 -6.69 3.45 -1.86
C LYS A 192 -8.07 3.40 -2.52
N GLU A 193 -9.02 2.71 -1.90
CA GLU A 193 -10.39 2.56 -2.38
C GLU A 193 -11.30 3.72 -1.91
N PRO A 194 -12.23 4.19 -2.74
CA PRO A 194 -13.17 5.24 -2.39
C PRO A 194 -14.19 4.76 -1.36
N LYS A 195 -14.18 5.40 -0.19
CA LYS A 195 -15.23 5.25 0.81
C LYS A 195 -16.24 6.36 0.63
N CYS A 196 -17.43 6.01 0.16
CA CYS A 196 -18.56 6.91 0.01
C CYS A 196 -19.55 6.72 1.15
N TYR A 197 -19.87 7.81 1.84
CA TYR A 197 -20.91 7.83 2.86
C TYR A 197 -22.23 8.20 2.19
N ILE A 198 -23.24 7.33 2.29
CA ILE A 198 -24.56 7.53 1.66
C ILE A 198 -25.25 8.76 2.25
N ASP A 199 -25.14 8.95 3.57
CA ASP A 199 -25.86 10.01 4.30
C ASP A 199 -25.34 11.42 4.01
N THR A 200 -24.05 11.56 3.72
CA THR A 200 -23.43 12.87 3.44
C THR A 200 -23.18 13.09 1.95
N GLY A 201 -23.26 12.04 1.13
CA GLY A 201 -22.85 12.06 -0.27
C GLY A 201 -21.34 12.34 -0.48
N ILE A 202 -20.55 12.39 0.60
CA ILE A 202 -19.12 12.68 0.54
C ILE A 202 -18.36 11.38 0.30
N CYS A 203 -17.61 11.34 -0.80
CA CYS A 203 -16.69 10.26 -1.10
C CYS A 203 -15.26 10.69 -0.79
N THR A 204 -14.53 9.88 -0.02
CA THR A 204 -13.14 10.18 0.35
C THR A 204 -12.17 9.09 -0.04
N VAL A 205 -10.99 9.51 -0.51
CA VAL A 205 -9.85 8.65 -0.89
C VAL A 205 -8.56 9.27 -0.38
N THR A 206 -7.55 8.45 -0.11
CA THR A 206 -6.20 8.96 0.19
C THR A 206 -5.33 8.89 -1.04
N TYR A 207 -4.75 10.03 -1.44
CA TYR A 207 -3.78 10.09 -2.53
C TYR A 207 -2.39 9.67 -2.05
N GLN A 208 -1.59 9.17 -2.98
CA GLN A 208 -0.19 8.80 -2.75
C GLN A 208 0.73 9.88 -3.31
N GLN A 209 1.93 10.00 -2.74
CA GLN A 209 2.95 10.93 -3.23
C GLN A 209 3.69 10.32 -4.42
N ASP A 210 3.77 11.06 -5.52
CA ASP A 210 4.53 10.62 -6.70
C ASP A 210 5.99 11.05 -6.56
N LYS A 211 6.79 10.24 -5.86
CA LYS A 211 8.22 10.53 -5.66
C LYS A 211 8.99 10.58 -6.98
N PHE A 212 8.64 9.73 -7.94
CA PHE A 212 9.33 9.66 -9.22
C PHE A 212 9.19 10.98 -10.00
N ARG A 213 7.97 11.49 -10.14
CA ARG A 213 7.75 12.77 -10.84
C ARG A 213 8.20 13.97 -10.02
N ASN A 214 8.08 13.91 -8.69
CA ASN A 214 8.62 14.97 -7.85
C ASN A 214 10.13 15.08 -8.04
N ASN A 215 10.82 13.95 -8.15
CA ASN A 215 12.26 13.94 -8.41
C ASN A 215 12.62 14.42 -9.83
N LEU A 216 11.76 14.13 -10.82
CA LEU A 216 11.94 14.60 -12.20
C LEU A 216 11.96 16.13 -12.30
N LEU A 217 11.29 16.85 -11.38
CA LEU A 217 11.30 18.31 -11.35
C LEU A 217 12.71 18.91 -11.13
N TYR A 218 13.62 18.17 -10.49
CA TYR A 218 15.00 18.63 -10.23
C TYR A 218 15.95 18.40 -11.42
N LEU A 219 15.57 17.55 -12.37
CA LEU A 219 16.43 17.15 -13.49
C LEU A 219 16.86 18.35 -14.36
N PRO A 220 15.98 19.28 -14.78
CA PRO A 220 16.38 20.41 -15.61
C PRO A 220 17.47 21.28 -14.98
N VAL A 221 17.35 21.57 -13.67
CA VAL A 221 18.35 22.36 -12.94
C VAL A 221 19.64 21.57 -12.75
N GLY A 222 19.54 20.28 -12.40
CA GLY A 222 20.70 19.40 -12.28
C GLY A 222 21.49 19.29 -13.59
N ALA A 223 20.81 19.26 -14.74
CA ALA A 223 21.45 19.23 -16.04
C ALA A 223 22.22 20.54 -16.35
N ILE A 224 21.61 21.70 -16.07
CA ILE A 224 22.28 23.00 -16.26
C ILE A 224 23.51 23.12 -15.35
N LEU A 225 23.37 22.80 -14.06
CA LEU A 225 24.49 22.80 -13.11
C LEU A 225 25.57 21.80 -13.49
N GLY A 226 25.19 20.63 -13.99
CA GLY A 226 26.14 19.62 -14.48
C GLY A 226 26.95 20.11 -15.68
N ILE A 227 26.31 20.78 -16.64
CA ILE A 227 27.01 21.38 -17.78
C ILE A 227 27.97 22.48 -17.32
N VAL A 228 27.52 23.36 -16.41
CA VAL A 228 28.37 24.43 -15.84
C VAL A 228 29.56 23.85 -15.09
N TRP A 229 29.35 22.81 -14.28
CA TRP A 229 30.42 22.13 -13.54
C TRP A 229 31.45 21.51 -14.49
N LEU A 230 30.99 20.80 -15.53
CA LEU A 230 31.88 20.21 -16.52
C LEU A 230 32.65 21.30 -17.27
N ALA A 231 31.99 22.35 -17.76
CA ALA A 231 32.64 23.45 -18.47
C ALA A 231 33.73 24.12 -17.62
N LEU A 232 33.43 24.43 -16.35
CA LEU A 232 34.41 24.98 -15.42
C LEU A 232 35.55 24.00 -15.13
N GLY A 233 35.26 22.71 -14.97
CA GLY A 233 36.29 21.71 -14.75
C GLY A 233 37.21 21.50 -15.95
N PHE A 234 36.68 21.58 -17.18
CA PHE A 234 37.47 21.54 -18.41
C PHE A 234 38.38 22.76 -18.54
N GLU A 235 37.91 23.96 -18.22
CA GLU A 235 38.70 25.18 -18.40
C GLU A 235 39.71 25.44 -17.26
N LEU A 236 39.36 25.14 -16.01
CA LEU A 236 40.19 25.44 -14.84
C LEU A 236 41.06 24.27 -14.37
N ILE A 237 40.59 23.03 -14.48
CA ILE A 237 41.22 21.87 -13.81
C ILE A 237 42.10 21.06 -14.78
N GLU A 238 41.68 20.89 -16.04
CA GLU A 238 42.48 20.16 -17.04
C GLU A 238 43.88 20.72 -17.31
N PRO A 239 44.14 22.04 -17.26
CA PRO A 239 45.50 22.56 -17.41
C PRO A 239 46.45 22.10 -16.31
N ILE A 240 45.92 21.68 -15.15
CA ILE A 240 46.69 21.31 -13.96
C ILE A 240 46.77 19.79 -13.84
N ILE A 241 45.65 19.08 -14.03
CA ILE A 241 45.56 17.61 -13.90
C ILE A 241 44.58 17.07 -14.95
N ARG A 242 45.07 16.19 -15.83
CA ARG A 242 44.23 15.43 -16.77
C ARG A 242 43.41 14.39 -16.01
N ILE A 243 42.19 14.74 -15.62
CA ILE A 243 41.24 13.85 -14.95
C ILE A 243 40.24 13.34 -15.99
N ASN A 244 39.86 12.06 -15.90
CA ASN A 244 38.80 11.50 -16.74
C ASN A 244 37.47 12.26 -16.46
N PRO A 245 36.71 12.67 -17.50
CA PRO A 245 35.46 13.40 -17.32
C PRO A 245 34.44 12.72 -16.40
N ILE A 246 34.44 11.38 -16.34
CA ILE A 246 33.56 10.63 -15.42
C ILE A 246 33.93 10.88 -13.96
N ILE A 247 35.23 10.97 -13.65
CA ILE A 247 35.72 11.23 -12.29
C ILE A 247 35.44 12.69 -11.91
N LEU A 248 35.62 13.63 -12.85
CA LEU A 248 35.26 15.04 -12.66
C LEU A 248 33.75 15.21 -12.38
N ALA A 249 32.91 14.48 -13.11
CA ALA A 249 31.47 14.46 -12.87
C ALA A 249 31.11 13.85 -11.50
N ALA A 250 31.79 12.76 -11.11
CA ALA A 250 31.59 12.12 -9.81
C ALA A 250 31.99 13.04 -8.64
N LEU A 251 33.08 13.80 -8.78
CA LEU A 251 33.49 14.81 -7.79
C LEU A 251 32.50 15.97 -7.68
N GLY A 252 31.86 16.34 -8.79
CA GLY A 252 30.82 17.39 -8.82
C GLY A 252 29.44 16.93 -8.39
N ALA A 253 29.15 15.63 -8.43
CA ALA A 253 27.83 15.07 -8.13
C ALA A 253 27.20 15.58 -6.81
N PRO A 254 27.90 15.62 -5.65
CA PRO A 254 27.29 16.12 -4.41
C PRO A 254 26.97 17.63 -4.48
N LEU A 255 27.80 18.42 -5.17
CA LEU A 255 27.58 19.86 -5.35
C LEU A 255 26.38 20.12 -6.28
N ILE A 256 26.29 19.37 -7.38
CA ILE A 256 25.18 19.47 -8.34
C ILE A 256 23.87 19.04 -7.68
N TYR A 257 23.90 17.98 -6.86
CA TYR A 257 22.72 17.49 -6.16
C TYR A 257 22.20 18.52 -5.15
N ASN A 258 23.05 19.01 -4.24
CA ASN A 258 22.66 20.00 -3.25
C ASN A 258 22.27 21.35 -3.90
N GLY A 259 23.00 21.75 -4.94
CA GLY A 259 22.69 22.96 -5.71
C GLY A 259 21.36 22.84 -6.46
N SER A 260 21.05 21.68 -7.02
CA SER A 260 19.78 21.47 -7.73
C SER A 260 18.60 21.50 -6.78
N ILE A 261 18.72 20.94 -5.56
CA ILE A 261 17.68 21.05 -4.52
C ILE A 261 17.50 22.51 -4.11
N SER A 262 18.57 23.21 -3.73
CA SER A 262 18.49 24.57 -3.21
C SER A 262 17.88 25.56 -4.22
N ILE A 263 18.32 25.52 -5.49
CA ILE A 263 17.80 26.41 -6.54
C ILE A 263 16.35 26.06 -6.86
N THR A 264 16.02 24.77 -6.97
CA THR A 264 14.68 24.34 -7.36
C THR A 264 13.65 24.67 -6.27
N GLU A 265 13.96 24.41 -5.01
CA GLU A 265 13.04 24.68 -3.89
C GLU A 265 12.93 26.18 -3.58
N SER A 266 13.97 26.99 -3.83
CA SER A 266 13.97 28.41 -3.47
C SER A 266 13.41 29.31 -4.59
N PHE A 267 13.65 28.97 -5.86
CA PHE A 267 13.40 29.88 -6.97
C PHE A 267 12.38 29.39 -7.99
N ILE A 268 12.37 28.09 -8.31
CA ILE A 268 11.57 27.57 -9.43
C ILE A 268 10.24 26.99 -8.97
N PHE A 269 10.29 26.10 -7.96
CA PHE A 269 9.16 25.31 -7.47
C PHE A 269 9.12 25.29 -5.94
N PRO A 270 8.83 26.41 -5.26
CA PRO A 270 8.68 26.40 -3.81
C PRO A 270 7.50 25.51 -3.41
N ASN A 271 7.69 24.75 -2.34
CA ASN A 271 6.69 23.85 -1.78
C ASN A 271 6.17 22.76 -2.76
N ASN A 272 7.02 22.26 -3.65
CA ASN A 272 6.60 21.23 -4.61
C ASN A 272 6.10 19.95 -3.93
N LYS A 273 4.94 19.47 -4.35
CA LYS A 273 4.44 18.14 -3.96
C LYS A 273 3.45 17.63 -5.00
N ILE A 274 3.84 16.59 -5.73
CA ILE A 274 2.94 15.88 -6.65
C ILE A 274 2.25 14.74 -5.92
N VAL A 275 0.92 14.70 -6.03
CA VAL A 275 0.10 13.61 -5.50
C VAL A 275 -0.76 13.01 -6.61
N TYR A 276 -1.06 11.73 -6.48
CA TYR A 276 -1.90 11.00 -7.42
C TYR A 276 -2.85 10.06 -6.68
N GLY A 277 -4.02 9.84 -7.27
CA GLY A 277 -4.96 8.85 -6.77
C GLY A 277 -6.20 8.75 -7.63
N PRO A 278 -7.04 7.73 -7.40
CA PRO A 278 -8.29 7.58 -8.12
C PRO A 278 -9.28 8.69 -7.74
N CYS A 279 -10.08 9.14 -8.71
CA CYS A 279 -11.21 10.01 -8.43
C CYS A 279 -12.25 9.25 -7.59
N PRO A 280 -12.81 9.86 -6.53
CA PRO A 280 -13.77 9.21 -5.65
C PRO A 280 -15.11 8.81 -6.32
N VAL A 281 -15.44 9.39 -7.49
CA VAL A 281 -16.71 9.13 -8.19
C VAL A 281 -16.56 8.16 -9.36
N CYS A 282 -15.48 8.30 -10.14
CA CYS A 282 -15.30 7.55 -11.39
C CYS A 282 -14.00 6.73 -11.45
N GLU A 283 -13.29 6.61 -10.32
CA GLU A 283 -12.06 5.81 -10.13
C GLU A 283 -10.94 6.12 -11.13
N THR A 284 -11.07 7.23 -11.86
CA THR A 284 -10.10 7.64 -12.86
C THR A 284 -8.95 8.34 -12.17
N GLU A 285 -7.73 7.95 -12.50
CA GLU A 285 -6.53 8.54 -11.90
C GLU A 285 -6.47 10.05 -12.18
N THR A 286 -6.47 10.83 -11.11
CA THR A 286 -6.28 12.27 -11.13
C THR A 286 -4.99 12.60 -10.39
N ARG A 287 -4.28 13.59 -10.91
CA ARG A 287 -3.00 14.05 -10.37
C ARG A 287 -3.13 15.50 -10.01
N VAL A 288 -2.56 15.88 -8.88
CA VAL A 288 -2.62 17.24 -8.36
C VAL A 288 -1.20 17.66 -7.99
N TYR A 289 -0.81 18.83 -8.46
CA TYR A 289 0.45 19.48 -8.10
C TYR A 289 0.15 20.55 -7.05
N PHE A 290 0.86 20.49 -5.93
CA PHE A 290 0.93 21.55 -4.94
C PHE A 290 2.28 22.25 -5.07
N GLY A 291 2.29 23.56 -4.85
CA GLY A 291 3.46 24.42 -4.98
C GLY A 291 3.28 25.49 -6.05
N ASP A 292 4.16 26.49 -6.01
CA ASP A 292 4.14 27.60 -6.94
C ASP A 292 5.03 27.30 -8.13
N ILE A 293 4.68 27.88 -9.29
CA ILE A 293 5.46 27.71 -10.51
C ILE A 293 5.97 29.09 -10.90
N LEU A 294 7.29 29.32 -10.81
CA LEU A 294 7.94 30.54 -11.28
C LEU A 294 7.25 31.83 -10.75
N GLY A 295 6.87 31.85 -9.47
CA GLY A 295 6.23 32.99 -8.82
C GLY A 295 4.72 33.14 -9.07
N VAL A 296 4.10 32.24 -9.83
CA VAL A 296 2.64 32.12 -9.90
C VAL A 296 2.16 31.24 -8.76
N GLU A 297 1.38 31.81 -7.84
CA GLU A 297 0.78 31.10 -6.71
C GLU A 297 -0.02 29.91 -7.22
N GLY A 298 0.41 28.71 -6.83
CA GLY A 298 -0.29 27.48 -7.13
C GLY A 298 -1.22 27.08 -5.99
N PHE A 299 -1.60 25.81 -5.95
CA PHE A 299 -2.38 25.30 -4.84
C PHE A 299 -1.50 25.21 -3.59
N GLY A 300 -1.84 25.97 -2.54
CA GLY A 300 -1.19 25.95 -1.24
C GLY A 300 -1.57 24.72 -0.42
N ASP A 301 -2.51 24.87 0.51
CA ASP A 301 -2.89 23.80 1.44
C ASP A 301 -4.09 22.95 0.96
N VAL A 302 -4.97 23.53 0.14
CA VAL A 302 -6.14 22.86 -0.43
C VAL A 302 -6.16 23.11 -1.93
N ALA A 303 -6.24 22.01 -2.70
CA ALA A 303 -6.39 22.05 -4.14
C ALA A 303 -7.79 21.61 -4.53
N THR A 304 -8.55 22.50 -5.19
CA THR A 304 -9.84 22.17 -5.80
C THR A 304 -9.63 21.85 -7.27
N VAL A 305 -9.74 20.56 -7.63
CA VAL A 305 -9.48 20.09 -9.00
C VAL A 305 -10.70 19.39 -9.56
N LYS A 306 -11.01 19.68 -10.84
CA LYS A 306 -12.09 19.01 -11.58
C LYS A 306 -11.58 17.74 -12.22
N CYS A 307 -12.30 16.63 -12.02
CA CYS A 307 -11.96 15.38 -12.70
C CYS A 307 -12.18 15.49 -14.21
N THR A 308 -11.26 14.94 -15.00
CA THR A 308 -11.32 14.97 -16.48
C THR A 308 -12.54 14.26 -17.07
N LYS A 309 -12.99 13.17 -16.45
CA LYS A 309 -14.14 12.38 -16.94
C LYS A 309 -15.47 12.82 -16.33
N CYS A 310 -15.56 12.85 -15.00
CA CYS A 310 -16.82 13.11 -14.30
C CYS A 310 -17.08 14.59 -13.99
N LYS A 311 -16.10 15.49 -14.24
CA LYS A 311 -16.17 16.93 -13.94
C LYS A 311 -16.52 17.28 -12.49
N SER A 312 -16.53 16.31 -11.58
CA SER A 312 -16.77 16.54 -10.16
C SER A 312 -15.61 17.32 -9.55
N GLU A 313 -15.94 18.23 -8.63
CA GLU A 313 -14.98 19.02 -7.88
C GLU A 313 -14.46 18.21 -6.69
N ILE A 314 -13.14 18.04 -6.66
CA ILE A 314 -12.43 17.28 -5.63
C ILE A 314 -11.56 18.26 -4.86
N ASN A 315 -11.74 18.30 -3.54
CA ASN A 315 -10.85 19.03 -2.65
C ASN A 315 -9.80 18.08 -2.10
N VAL A 316 -8.54 18.37 -2.38
CA VAL A 316 -7.39 17.60 -1.91
C VAL A 316 -6.60 18.43 -0.92
N GLN A 317 -6.39 17.90 0.28
CA GLN A 317 -5.56 18.54 1.30
C GLN A 317 -4.10 18.11 1.18
N ARG A 318 -3.17 19.07 1.19
CA ARG A 318 -1.72 18.82 1.05
C ARG A 318 -1.14 17.99 2.21
N LYS A 319 -1.58 18.25 3.45
CA LYS A 319 -1.09 17.59 4.68
C LYS A 319 -1.66 16.18 4.85
N SER A 320 -2.99 16.05 4.80
CA SER A 320 -3.67 14.79 5.08
C SER A 320 -3.70 13.82 3.89
N LEU A 321 -3.37 14.32 2.68
CA LEU A 321 -3.50 13.64 1.39
C LEU A 321 -4.91 13.11 1.12
N ARG A 322 -5.89 13.61 1.87
CA ARG A 322 -7.29 13.20 1.73
C ARG A 322 -7.90 14.03 0.63
N ALA A 323 -8.43 13.33 -0.37
CA ALA A 323 -9.29 13.91 -1.38
C ALA A 323 -10.75 13.64 -0.99
N SER A 324 -11.57 14.68 -1.00
CA SER A 324 -13.00 14.63 -0.69
C SER A 324 -13.79 15.36 -1.76
N THR A 325 -14.94 14.83 -2.14
CA THR A 325 -15.91 15.57 -2.96
C THR A 325 -16.60 16.64 -2.12
N LEU A 326 -16.95 17.76 -2.74
CA LEU A 326 -17.88 18.71 -2.12
C LEU A 326 -19.26 18.06 -1.97
N PRO A 327 -20.02 18.38 -0.90
CA PRO A 327 -21.42 18.00 -0.84
C PRO A 327 -22.15 18.61 -2.04
N LYS A 328 -23.04 17.85 -2.67
CA LYS A 328 -23.99 18.45 -3.60
C LYS A 328 -24.90 19.35 -2.76
N ASN A 329 -24.81 20.66 -3.00
CA ASN A 329 -25.86 21.56 -2.57
C ASN A 329 -27.07 21.23 -3.47
N ASP A 330 -28.03 20.49 -2.93
CA ASP A 330 -29.36 20.38 -3.53
C ASP A 330 -30.10 21.73 -3.45
#